data_AF-A0A924FG91-F1
#
_entry.id   AF-A0A924FG91-F1
#
_cell.length_a   1.000
_cell.length_b   1.000
_cell.length_c   1.000
_cell.angle_alpha   90.00
_cell.angle_beta   90.00
_cell.angle_gamma   90.00
#
_symmetry.space_group_name_H-M   'P 1'
#
loop_
_entity.id
_entity.type
_entity.pdbx_description
1 polymer ?
#
loop_
_entity_poly.entity_id
_entity_poly.type
_entity_poly.pdbx_seq_one_letter_code
_entity_poly.pdbx_strand_id
1 'polypeptide(L)'
;MPNHQVIQNLYIPSDLDREFPLAPHFVQAFGSYPNYLHFNEDFKPSAQELLDSRGFKLVNHTSRVSEEGNWHIIERVYEHDEGLVLKAEFVGERFFRLYGYYRDEASAKTLLDGLLEHKYIHEDNQTHIYLIQSGLGGLHTERVEILPPTIDLNLHYNADFPPVHERLVDLLAQPKSKGLILLHGEPGTGKTTYIKHLSSMVKKDMLILPPYMTNYLTSPEIIPFLLDNKDSVLIIEDAERILQSREAGGDTNSVSNILNLTDGLLADCMHIQVIATFNASKHLLDKALLRKGRLMVDYAFGKLATDKANELLAHLGADYHTHEPMTLADIFNLEEQTVSGERQGTAKVGF
;
A
#
# COMPACT_ATOMS: atom_id res chain seq x y z
N MET A 1 -20.66 21.99 -42.30
CA MET A 1 -20.03 22.16 -40.98
C MET A 1 -20.83 21.32 -39.99
N PRO A 2 -20.28 20.25 -39.40
CA PRO A 2 -21.00 19.46 -38.41
C PRO A 2 -21.01 20.18 -37.06
N ASN A 3 -22.16 20.14 -36.40
CA ASN A 3 -22.48 20.80 -35.12
C ASN A 3 -21.50 20.44 -34.00
N HIS A 4 -20.82 21.44 -33.46
CA HIS A 4 -20.28 21.39 -32.10
C HIS A 4 -21.45 21.45 -31.11
N GLN A 5 -21.89 20.30 -30.59
CA GLN A 5 -22.66 20.29 -29.35
C GLN A 5 -21.68 20.43 -28.19
N VAL A 6 -21.56 21.67 -27.71
CA VAL A 6 -20.86 22.02 -26.48
C VAL A 6 -21.61 21.38 -25.31
N ILE A 7 -20.88 20.63 -24.48
CA ILE A 7 -21.39 20.04 -23.23
C ILE A 7 -21.78 21.19 -22.30
N GLN A 8 -23.08 21.49 -22.21
CA GLN A 8 -23.62 22.25 -21.10
C GLN A 8 -24.29 21.25 -20.14
N ASN A 9 -23.81 21.24 -18.90
CA ASN A 9 -24.40 20.56 -17.73
C ASN A 9 -23.92 19.14 -17.40
N LEU A 10 -22.62 18.86 -17.45
CA LEU A 10 -22.02 17.84 -16.59
C LEU A 10 -21.45 18.53 -15.34
N TYR A 11 -22.04 18.23 -14.18
CA TYR A 11 -21.46 18.64 -12.89
C TYR A 11 -20.22 17.77 -12.66
N ILE A 12 -19.05 18.36 -12.86
CA ILE A 12 -17.76 17.76 -12.54
C ILE A 12 -17.47 18.18 -11.10
N PRO A 13 -17.65 17.30 -10.07
CA PRO A 13 -17.23 17.62 -8.71
C PRO A 13 -15.73 17.95 -8.68
N SER A 14 -15.31 18.82 -7.76
CA SER A 14 -13.96 19.39 -7.66
C SER A 14 -12.81 18.37 -7.59
N ASP A 15 -13.11 17.10 -7.32
CA ASP A 15 -12.13 16.01 -7.28
C ASP A 15 -11.77 15.48 -8.69
N LEU A 16 -12.62 15.76 -9.70
CA LEU A 16 -12.38 15.41 -11.12
C LEU A 16 -11.63 16.49 -11.90
N ASP A 17 -11.25 17.62 -11.29
CA ASP A 17 -10.51 18.70 -11.97
C ASP A 17 -9.06 18.31 -12.35
N ARG A 18 -8.59 17.13 -11.93
CA ARG A 18 -7.20 16.67 -12.14
C ARG A 18 -7.05 15.42 -13.02
N GLU A 19 -8.13 14.70 -13.33
CA GLU A 19 -8.06 13.43 -14.06
C GLU A 19 -8.86 13.48 -15.37
N PHE A 20 -8.36 12.80 -16.40
CA PHE A 20 -9.08 12.69 -17.66
C PHE A 20 -10.42 11.94 -17.46
N PRO A 21 -11.56 12.51 -17.86
CA PRO A 21 -12.88 11.93 -17.56
C PRO A 21 -13.19 10.75 -18.49
N LEU A 22 -12.57 9.59 -18.25
CA LEU A 22 -12.63 8.41 -19.13
C LEU A 22 -14.06 7.94 -19.43
N ALA A 23 -14.92 7.80 -18.42
CA ALA A 23 -16.28 7.30 -18.62
C ALA A 23 -17.18 8.29 -19.39
N PRO A 24 -17.22 9.59 -19.03
CA PRO A 24 -17.88 10.61 -19.86
C PRO A 24 -17.34 10.67 -21.29
N HIS A 25 -16.01 10.61 -21.46
CA HIS A 25 -15.35 10.57 -22.77
C HIS A 25 -15.79 9.36 -23.59
N PHE A 26 -15.84 8.18 -22.99
CA PHE A 26 -16.31 6.96 -23.66
C PHE A 26 -17.74 7.08 -24.16
N VAL A 27 -18.65 7.58 -23.31
CA VAL A 27 -20.06 7.79 -23.69
C VAL A 27 -20.17 8.81 -24.84
N GLN A 28 -19.34 9.85 -24.84
CA GLN A 28 -19.29 10.82 -25.93
C GLN A 28 -18.75 10.22 -27.23
N ALA A 29 -17.71 9.39 -27.16
CA ALA A 29 -17.07 8.78 -28.33
C ALA A 29 -17.94 7.69 -28.98
N PHE A 30 -18.62 6.86 -28.17
CA PHE A 30 -19.29 5.66 -28.66
C PHE A 30 -20.81 5.64 -28.50
N GLY A 31 -21.39 6.64 -27.82
CA GLY A 31 -22.84 6.76 -27.64
C GLY A 31 -23.47 5.69 -26.75
N SER A 32 -22.67 4.93 -26.00
CA SER A 32 -23.11 3.86 -25.11
C SER A 32 -22.33 3.86 -23.81
N TYR A 33 -22.91 3.30 -22.74
CA TYR A 33 -22.17 3.05 -21.51
C TYR A 33 -21.08 1.97 -21.74
N PRO A 34 -19.90 2.11 -21.12
CA PRO A 34 -18.82 1.15 -21.24
C PRO A 34 -18.98 -0.07 -20.33
N ASN A 35 -18.31 -1.16 -20.69
CA ASN A 35 -17.87 -2.20 -19.77
C ASN A 35 -16.45 -1.89 -19.27
N TYR A 36 -16.12 -2.32 -18.04
CA TYR A 36 -14.81 -2.07 -17.44
C TYR A 36 -13.80 -3.17 -17.75
N LEU A 37 -12.57 -2.76 -18.08
CA LEU A 37 -11.42 -3.63 -18.33
C LEU A 37 -10.31 -3.32 -17.33
N HIS A 38 -9.86 -4.36 -16.63
CA HIS A 38 -8.79 -4.28 -15.64
C HIS A 38 -7.75 -5.35 -15.92
N PHE A 39 -6.47 -5.01 -15.74
CA PHE A 39 -5.34 -5.92 -15.81
C PHE A 39 -4.65 -5.96 -14.44
N ASN A 40 -4.24 -7.15 -14.01
CA ASN A 40 -3.48 -7.31 -12.77
C ASN A 40 -1.97 -7.19 -13.01
N GLU A 41 -1.56 -7.26 -14.28
CA GLU A 41 -0.19 -7.28 -14.74
C GLU A 41 0.30 -5.88 -15.11
N ASP A 42 1.55 -5.61 -14.75
CA ASP A 42 2.30 -4.46 -15.27
C ASP A 42 2.84 -4.78 -16.68
N PHE A 43 2.90 -3.80 -17.58
CA PHE A 43 3.31 -3.98 -18.96
C PHE A 43 4.59 -3.21 -19.30
N LYS A 44 5.47 -3.83 -20.08
CA LYS A 44 6.67 -3.18 -20.63
C LYS A 44 6.29 -2.07 -21.61
N PRO A 45 7.12 -1.03 -21.81
CA PRO A 45 6.89 0.01 -22.82
C PRO A 45 6.58 -0.54 -24.22
N SER A 46 7.12 -1.71 -24.59
CA SER A 46 6.82 -2.41 -25.85
C SER A 46 5.32 -2.72 -26.06
N ALA A 47 4.51 -2.82 -25.01
CA ALA A 47 3.07 -3.00 -25.15
C ALA A 47 2.40 -1.78 -25.83
N GLN A 48 2.99 -0.59 -25.74
CA GLN A 48 2.49 0.58 -26.49
C GLN A 48 2.70 0.40 -27.99
N GLU A 49 3.81 -0.17 -28.41
CA GLU A 49 4.05 -0.45 -29.82
C GLU A 49 3.01 -1.43 -30.37
N LEU A 50 2.57 -2.40 -29.56
CA LEU A 50 1.44 -3.26 -29.90
C LEU A 50 0.15 -2.45 -30.06
N LEU A 51 -0.21 -1.61 -29.08
CA LEU A 51 -1.42 -0.77 -29.17
C LEU A 51 -1.38 0.14 -30.40
N ASP A 52 -0.26 0.80 -30.67
CA ASP A 52 -0.07 1.65 -31.84
C ASP A 52 -0.23 0.84 -33.14
N SER A 53 0.36 -0.36 -33.21
CA SER A 53 0.22 -1.26 -34.38
C SER A 53 -1.21 -1.74 -34.62
N ARG A 54 -2.03 -1.76 -33.56
CA ARG A 54 -3.45 -2.14 -33.59
C ARG A 54 -4.37 -0.95 -33.80
N GLY A 55 -3.84 0.25 -34.09
CA GLY A 55 -4.63 1.42 -34.48
C GLY A 55 -5.18 2.23 -33.31
N PHE A 56 -4.71 2.00 -32.08
CA PHE A 56 -5.06 2.86 -30.95
C PHE A 56 -4.46 4.26 -31.14
N LYS A 57 -5.26 5.29 -30.88
CA LYS A 57 -4.90 6.70 -31.03
C LYS A 57 -4.76 7.33 -29.65
N LEU A 58 -3.67 8.06 -29.42
CA LEU A 58 -3.49 8.84 -28.20
C LEU A 58 -4.48 10.02 -28.20
N VAL A 59 -5.35 10.09 -27.19
CA VAL A 59 -6.34 11.17 -27.01
C VAL A 59 -5.99 12.12 -25.86
N ASN A 60 -5.22 11.66 -24.88
CA ASN A 60 -4.74 12.49 -23.78
C ASN A 60 -3.40 11.98 -23.22
N HIS A 61 -2.62 12.85 -22.61
CA HIS A 61 -1.50 12.46 -21.76
C HIS A 61 -1.31 13.46 -20.62
N THR A 62 -0.82 12.97 -19.48
CA THR A 62 -0.49 13.79 -18.30
C THR A 62 1.01 13.69 -18.04
N SER A 63 1.62 14.82 -17.71
CA SER A 63 3.05 14.89 -17.40
C SER A 63 3.30 15.50 -16.02
N ARG A 64 4.34 15.01 -15.34
CA ARG A 64 4.88 15.57 -14.11
C ARG A 64 6.21 16.25 -14.40
N VAL A 65 6.41 17.43 -13.84
CA VAL A 65 7.69 18.16 -13.92
C VAL A 65 8.46 17.93 -12.62
N SER A 66 9.72 17.52 -12.73
CA SER A 66 10.64 17.39 -11.60
C SER A 66 11.19 18.76 -11.17
N GLU A 67 11.78 18.84 -9.97
CA GLU A 67 12.44 20.08 -9.49
C GLU A 67 13.58 20.53 -10.41
N GLU A 68 14.21 19.60 -11.12
CA GLU A 68 15.25 19.86 -12.13
C GLU A 68 14.68 20.34 -13.49
N GLY A 69 13.35 20.43 -13.61
CA GLY A 69 12.67 20.88 -14.83
C GLY A 69 12.42 19.79 -15.89
N ASN A 70 12.76 18.53 -15.61
CA ASN A 70 12.51 17.42 -16.53
C ASN A 70 11.03 17.04 -16.53
N TRP A 71 10.48 16.83 -17.73
CA TRP A 71 9.10 16.38 -17.94
C TRP A 71 9.05 14.86 -18.05
N HIS A 72 8.21 14.24 -17.23
CA HIS A 72 7.97 12.81 -17.26
C HIS A 72 6.49 12.55 -17.55
N ILE A 73 6.19 11.78 -18.58
CA ILE A 73 4.82 11.34 -18.86
C ILE A 73 4.44 10.32 -17.79
N ILE A 74 3.37 10.61 -17.06
CA ILE A 74 2.84 9.74 -16.00
C ILE A 74 1.57 9.01 -16.45
N GLU A 75 0.91 9.50 -17.50
CA GLU A 75 -0.34 8.93 -17.99
C GLU A 75 -0.47 9.12 -19.50
N ARG A 76 -1.05 8.12 -20.18
CA ARG A 76 -1.57 8.24 -21.55
C ARG A 76 -2.93 7.60 -21.65
N VAL A 77 -3.83 8.23 -22.41
CA VAL A 77 -5.14 7.67 -22.74
C VAL A 77 -5.20 7.41 -24.23
N TYR A 78 -5.54 6.18 -24.58
CA TYR A 78 -5.64 5.67 -25.93
C TYR A 78 -7.10 5.37 -26.27
N GLU A 79 -7.51 5.58 -27.51
CA GLU A 79 -8.84 5.26 -28.03
C GLU A 79 -8.74 4.45 -29.31
N HIS A 80 -9.62 3.47 -29.48
CA HIS A 80 -9.79 2.73 -30.73
C HIS A 80 -11.23 2.83 -31.23
N ASP A 81 -11.39 3.03 -32.54
CA ASP A 81 -12.68 3.30 -33.19
C ASP A 81 -13.69 2.13 -33.02
N GLU A 82 -13.22 0.92 -32.72
CA GLU A 82 -14.08 -0.24 -32.41
C GLU A 82 -14.74 -0.19 -31.03
N GLY A 83 -14.45 0.82 -30.21
CA GLY A 83 -15.10 1.02 -28.90
C GLY A 83 -14.23 0.64 -27.72
N LEU A 84 -12.93 0.96 -27.75
CA LEU A 84 -12.03 0.80 -26.61
C LEU A 84 -11.43 2.14 -26.21
N VAL A 85 -11.32 2.39 -24.91
CA VAL A 85 -10.52 3.48 -24.34
C VAL A 85 -9.65 2.89 -23.25
N LEU A 86 -8.33 3.02 -23.37
CA LEU A 86 -7.36 2.47 -22.44
C LEU A 86 -6.56 3.60 -21.80
N LYS A 87 -6.44 3.58 -20.48
CA LYS A 87 -5.56 4.44 -19.72
C LYS A 87 -4.33 3.65 -19.31
N ALA A 88 -3.17 4.17 -19.68
CA ALA A 88 -1.85 3.68 -19.33
C ALA A 88 -1.22 4.61 -18.28
N GLU A 89 -0.99 4.11 -17.07
CA GLU A 89 -0.31 4.84 -15.99
C GLU A 89 1.13 4.39 -15.86
N PHE A 90 2.07 5.32 -16.03
CA PHE A 90 3.50 5.04 -16.13
C PHE A 90 4.17 5.09 -14.77
N VAL A 91 4.98 4.07 -14.48
CA VAL A 91 5.88 4.06 -13.32
C VAL A 91 7.31 4.24 -13.82
N GLY A 92 7.73 5.51 -13.84
CA GLY A 92 8.98 5.93 -14.47
C GLY A 92 9.04 5.54 -15.95
N GLU A 93 10.20 5.08 -16.41
CA GLU A 93 10.40 4.59 -17.79
C GLU A 93 10.35 3.06 -17.91
N ARG A 94 10.03 2.35 -16.82
CA ARG A 94 10.25 0.91 -16.71
C ARG A 94 9.07 0.09 -17.21
N PHE A 95 7.86 0.47 -16.80
CA PHE A 95 6.61 -0.22 -17.11
C PHE A 95 5.43 0.72 -16.90
N PHE A 96 4.25 0.27 -17.31
CA PHE A 96 3.00 0.97 -17.08
C PHE A 96 1.88 -0.01 -16.75
N ARG A 97 0.85 0.50 -16.09
CA ARG A 97 -0.38 -0.22 -15.81
C ARG A 97 -1.43 0.14 -16.81
N LEU A 98 -2.25 -0.83 -17.19
CA LEU A 98 -3.30 -0.63 -18.16
C LEU A 98 -4.64 -0.92 -17.51
N TYR A 99 -5.62 -0.06 -17.74
CA TYR A 99 -7.02 -0.32 -17.48
C TYR A 99 -7.85 0.50 -18.44
N GLY A 100 -9.16 0.27 -18.49
CA GLY A 100 -9.97 1.05 -19.41
C GLY A 100 -11.39 0.56 -19.55
N TYR A 101 -11.95 0.90 -20.69
CA TYR A 101 -13.33 0.68 -21.04
C TYR A 101 -13.44 0.06 -22.43
N TYR A 102 -14.42 -0.82 -22.61
CA TYR A 102 -14.72 -1.43 -23.88
C TYR A 102 -16.22 -1.55 -24.12
N ARG A 103 -16.62 -1.53 -25.40
CA ARG A 103 -18.02 -1.66 -25.81
C ARG A 103 -18.41 -3.13 -26.02
N ASP A 104 -17.56 -3.87 -26.72
CA ASP A 104 -17.81 -5.26 -27.14
C ASP A 104 -16.63 -6.18 -26.79
N GLU A 105 -16.94 -7.34 -26.21
CA GLU A 105 -15.92 -8.30 -25.73
C GLU A 105 -15.12 -8.92 -26.89
N ALA A 106 -15.71 -9.13 -28.06
CA ALA A 106 -15.03 -9.74 -29.19
C ALA A 106 -13.98 -8.77 -29.79
N SER A 107 -14.33 -7.49 -29.95
CA SER A 107 -13.36 -6.45 -30.34
C SER A 107 -12.25 -6.32 -29.30
N ALA A 108 -12.58 -6.30 -28.01
CA ALA A 108 -11.57 -6.20 -26.95
C ALA A 108 -10.58 -7.38 -26.96
N LYS A 109 -11.08 -8.63 -27.07
CA LYS A 109 -10.22 -9.81 -27.19
C LYS A 109 -9.33 -9.76 -28.42
N THR A 110 -9.86 -9.32 -29.56
CA THR A 110 -9.12 -9.27 -30.83
C THR A 110 -8.01 -8.23 -30.80
N LEU A 111 -8.32 -7.04 -30.28
CA LEU A 111 -7.39 -5.90 -30.25
C LEU A 111 -6.30 -6.05 -29.19
N LEU A 112 -6.60 -6.75 -28.09
CA LEU A 112 -5.68 -6.95 -26.97
C LEU A 112 -5.01 -8.32 -26.99
N ASP A 113 -5.23 -9.09 -28.06
CA ASP A 113 -4.53 -10.36 -28.29
C ASP A 113 -3.01 -10.16 -28.33
N GLY A 114 -2.28 -11.00 -27.60
CA GLY A 114 -0.83 -10.90 -27.41
C GLY A 114 -0.37 -9.85 -26.39
N LEU A 115 -1.25 -9.03 -25.82
CA LEU A 115 -0.85 -8.00 -24.85
C LEU A 115 -0.13 -8.59 -23.62
N LEU A 116 -0.59 -9.75 -23.13
CA LEU A 116 0.01 -10.45 -21.98
C LEU A 116 1.46 -10.94 -22.23
N GLU A 117 1.89 -11.05 -23.48
CA GLU A 117 3.28 -11.39 -23.82
C GLU A 117 4.24 -10.23 -23.48
N HIS A 118 3.72 -9.01 -23.42
CA HIS A 118 4.46 -7.81 -23.03
C HIS A 118 4.43 -7.53 -21.53
N LYS A 119 4.02 -8.50 -20.71
CA LYS A 119 4.08 -8.35 -19.25
C LYS A 119 5.49 -7.99 -18.79
N TYR A 120 5.57 -7.01 -17.91
CA TYR A 120 6.79 -6.67 -17.19
C TYR A 120 7.05 -7.76 -16.14
N ILE A 121 8.30 -8.21 -16.08
CA ILE A 121 8.75 -9.12 -15.05
C ILE A 121 9.60 -8.28 -14.12
N HIS A 122 9.13 -8.11 -12.90
CA HIS A 122 9.88 -7.38 -11.88
C HIS A 122 11.18 -8.11 -11.59
N GLU A 123 12.26 -7.35 -11.47
CA GLU A 123 13.52 -7.89 -10.98
C GLU A 123 13.33 -8.42 -9.56
N ASP A 124 13.95 -9.55 -9.24
CA ASP A 124 13.84 -10.28 -7.97
C ASP A 124 14.12 -9.45 -6.70
N ASN A 125 14.72 -8.26 -6.85
CA ASN A 125 15.14 -7.37 -5.76
C ASN A 125 14.29 -6.09 -5.65
N GLN A 126 13.21 -5.94 -6.42
CA GLN A 126 12.35 -4.76 -6.28
C GLN A 126 11.35 -4.95 -5.14
N THR A 127 11.20 -3.92 -4.30
CA THR A 127 10.11 -3.83 -3.33
C THR A 127 8.76 -3.86 -4.07
N HIS A 128 7.94 -4.84 -3.74
CA HIS A 128 6.59 -4.99 -4.27
C HIS A 128 5.59 -4.35 -3.30
N ILE A 129 5.59 -3.02 -3.20
CA ILE A 129 4.70 -2.31 -2.28
C ILE A 129 3.56 -1.66 -3.04
N TYR A 130 2.34 -1.92 -2.58
CA TYR A 130 1.10 -1.49 -3.19
C TYR A 130 0.24 -0.80 -2.13
N LEU A 131 -0.16 0.43 -2.39
CA LEU A 131 -1.10 1.17 -1.54
C LEU A 131 -2.53 0.86 -1.98
N ILE A 132 -3.37 0.43 -1.04
CA ILE A 132 -4.79 0.21 -1.31
C ILE A 132 -5.50 1.55 -1.42
N GLN A 133 -6.30 1.70 -2.47
CA GLN A 133 -7.10 2.88 -2.77
C GLN A 133 -8.55 2.48 -3.10
N SER A 134 -9.45 3.46 -3.00
CA SER A 134 -10.87 3.31 -3.31
C SER A 134 -11.25 4.27 -4.43
N GLY A 135 -11.95 3.78 -5.45
CA GLY A 135 -12.38 4.57 -6.60
C GLY A 135 -13.75 4.13 -7.12
N LEU A 136 -14.17 4.69 -8.26
CA LEU A 136 -15.49 4.43 -8.87
C LEU A 136 -15.76 2.94 -9.21
N GLY A 137 -14.72 2.11 -9.30
CA GLY A 137 -14.80 0.67 -9.54
C GLY A 137 -14.58 -0.21 -8.29
N GLY A 138 -14.50 0.39 -7.10
CA GLY A 138 -14.17 -0.31 -5.85
C GLY A 138 -12.70 -0.17 -5.45
N LEU A 139 -12.19 -1.18 -4.73
CA LEU A 139 -10.82 -1.20 -4.24
C LEU A 139 -9.84 -1.59 -5.35
N HIS A 140 -8.71 -0.88 -5.40
CA HIS A 140 -7.61 -1.14 -6.32
C HIS A 140 -6.28 -0.79 -5.63
N THR A 141 -5.16 -1.09 -6.30
CA THR A 141 -3.82 -0.84 -5.76
C THR A 141 -2.99 0.14 -6.61
N GLU A 142 -2.35 1.10 -5.96
CA GLU A 142 -1.30 1.93 -6.56
C GLU A 142 0.10 1.42 -6.16
N ARG A 143 1.05 1.23 -7.08
CA ARG A 143 2.41 0.85 -6.70
C ARG A 143 3.09 2.05 -6.08
N VAL A 144 3.79 1.84 -4.97
CA VAL A 144 4.57 2.90 -4.33
C VAL A 144 6.03 2.50 -4.30
N GLU A 145 6.90 3.39 -4.78
CA GLU A 145 8.34 3.25 -4.61
C GLU A 145 8.73 3.73 -3.22
N ILE A 146 9.07 2.80 -2.34
CA ILE A 146 9.64 3.09 -1.02
C ILE A 146 11.09 2.64 -1.03
N LEU A 147 12.01 3.58 -0.83
CA LEU A 147 13.41 3.27 -0.60
C LEU A 147 13.54 2.59 0.78
N PRO A 148 14.02 1.33 0.84
CA PRO A 148 14.18 0.66 2.12
C PRO A 148 15.27 1.37 2.93
N PRO A 149 15.04 1.62 4.22
CA PRO A 149 16.08 2.16 5.09
C PRO A 149 17.24 1.15 5.19
N THR A 150 18.46 1.67 5.28
CA THR A 150 19.62 0.83 5.62
C THR A 150 19.55 0.53 7.11
N ILE A 151 19.28 -0.73 7.45
CA ILE A 151 19.17 -1.19 8.84
C ILE A 151 20.25 -2.24 9.10
N ASP A 152 21.02 -2.03 10.16
CA ASP A 152 21.77 -3.10 10.84
C ASP A 152 20.92 -3.64 12.00
N LEU A 153 20.42 -4.88 11.88
CA LEU A 153 19.52 -5.46 12.88
C LEU A 153 20.19 -5.65 14.25
N ASN A 154 21.50 -5.90 14.27
CA ASN A 154 22.24 -6.09 15.52
C ASN A 154 22.51 -4.76 16.24
N LEU A 155 22.55 -3.66 15.50
CA LEU A 155 22.78 -2.34 16.06
C LEU A 155 21.45 -1.64 16.44
N HIS A 156 20.43 -1.74 15.60
CA HIS A 156 19.18 -0.98 15.75
C HIS A 156 18.12 -1.70 16.60
N TYR A 157 18.27 -3.00 16.87
CA TYR A 157 17.32 -3.76 17.68
C TYR A 157 18.03 -4.59 18.75
N ASN A 158 17.27 -4.97 19.79
CA ASN A 158 17.78 -5.81 20.86
C ASN A 158 18.14 -7.22 20.37
N ALA A 159 19.00 -7.92 21.11
CA ALA A 159 19.57 -9.21 20.72
C ALA A 159 18.54 -10.35 20.56
N ASP A 160 17.32 -10.17 21.07
CA ASP A 160 16.20 -11.09 20.91
C ASP A 160 15.49 -10.95 19.55
N PHE A 161 15.74 -9.87 18.80
CA PHE A 161 15.07 -9.61 17.53
C PHE A 161 15.60 -10.38 16.32
N PRO A 162 16.93 -10.54 16.10
CA PRO A 162 17.43 -11.21 14.89
C PRO A 162 16.82 -12.62 14.63
N PRO A 163 16.64 -13.49 15.64
CA PRO A 163 15.96 -14.77 15.43
C PRO A 163 14.47 -14.62 15.01
N VAL A 164 13.80 -13.57 15.47
CA VAL A 164 12.41 -13.25 15.09
C VAL A 164 12.38 -12.74 13.66
N HIS A 165 13.36 -11.91 13.27
CA HIS A 165 13.53 -11.44 11.91
C HIS A 165 13.71 -12.60 10.92
N GLU A 166 14.63 -13.52 11.19
CA GLU A 166 14.86 -14.71 10.35
C GLU A 166 13.56 -15.50 10.15
N ARG A 167 12.83 -15.76 11.24
CA ARG A 167 11.54 -16.42 11.20
C ARG A 167 10.50 -15.66 10.38
N LEU A 168 10.46 -14.33 10.47
CA LEU A 168 9.53 -13.50 9.69
C LEU A 168 9.82 -13.59 8.20
N VAL A 169 11.08 -13.50 7.79
CA VAL A 169 11.50 -13.65 6.39
C VAL A 169 11.11 -15.03 5.87
N ASP A 170 11.43 -16.09 6.61
CA ASP A 170 11.10 -17.47 6.22
C ASP A 170 9.59 -17.68 6.07
N LEU A 171 8.79 -17.15 7.00
CA LEU A 171 7.33 -17.29 6.95
C LEU A 171 6.70 -16.53 5.79
N LEU A 172 7.20 -15.32 5.49
CA LEU A 172 6.68 -14.50 4.40
C LEU A 172 7.16 -14.99 3.02
N ALA A 173 8.29 -15.70 2.96
CA ALA A 173 8.76 -16.33 1.73
C ALA A 173 7.96 -17.60 1.34
N GLN A 174 7.23 -18.22 2.27
CA GLN A 174 6.49 -19.45 2.01
C GLN A 174 5.32 -19.20 1.03
N PRO A 175 5.27 -19.91 -0.12
CA PRO A 175 4.18 -19.76 -1.08
C PRO A 175 2.88 -20.29 -0.47
N LYS A 176 1.76 -19.63 -0.81
CA LYS A 176 0.42 -20.01 -0.32
C LYS A 176 0.31 -20.10 1.20
N SER A 177 1.07 -19.25 1.89
CA SER A 177 1.05 -19.15 3.35
C SER A 177 -0.07 -18.20 3.80
N LYS A 178 -0.55 -18.39 5.03
CA LYS A 178 -1.61 -17.58 5.62
C LYS A 178 -1.41 -17.45 7.13
N GLY A 179 -1.87 -16.35 7.70
CA GLY A 179 -1.85 -16.16 9.14
C GLY A 179 -1.58 -14.72 9.55
N LEU A 180 -1.54 -14.50 10.86
CA LEU A 180 -1.41 -13.20 11.49
C LEU A 180 -0.02 -13.03 12.11
N ILE A 181 0.58 -11.88 11.85
CA ILE A 181 1.82 -11.39 12.45
C ILE A 181 1.48 -10.12 13.21
N LEU A 182 1.77 -10.10 14.51
CA LEU A 182 1.55 -8.96 15.38
C LEU A 182 2.90 -8.34 15.76
N LEU A 183 3.09 -7.06 15.39
CA LEU A 183 4.30 -6.30 15.69
C LEU A 183 3.93 -5.09 16.54
N HIS A 184 4.26 -5.10 17.83
CA HIS A 184 3.78 -4.06 18.74
C HIS A 184 4.89 -3.46 19.58
N GLY A 185 4.66 -2.34 20.24
CA GLY A 185 5.69 -1.66 21.03
C GLY A 185 5.45 -0.16 21.13
N GLU A 186 6.18 0.52 22.00
CA GLU A 186 6.02 1.97 22.18
C GLU A 186 6.29 2.73 20.86
N PRO A 187 5.71 3.93 20.68
CA PRO A 187 6.09 4.82 19.59
C PRO A 187 7.59 5.06 19.57
N GLY A 188 8.17 5.21 18.37
CA GLY A 188 9.62 5.46 18.23
C GLY A 188 10.53 4.23 18.35
N THR A 189 10.00 3.02 18.55
CA THR A 189 10.79 1.77 18.61
C THR A 189 11.12 1.16 17.23
N GLY A 190 10.80 1.85 16.13
CA GLY A 190 11.22 1.47 14.78
C GLY A 190 10.37 0.40 14.07
N LYS A 191 9.10 0.20 14.46
CA LYS A 191 8.17 -0.76 13.83
C LYS A 191 7.97 -0.51 12.32
N THR A 192 7.58 0.70 11.94
CA THR A 192 7.38 1.10 10.54
C THR A 192 8.69 1.03 9.75
N THR A 193 9.80 1.45 10.34
CA THR A 193 11.14 1.35 9.73
C THR A 193 11.49 -0.10 9.43
N TYR A 194 11.21 -1.02 10.37
CA TYR A 194 11.40 -2.44 10.16
C TYR A 194 10.52 -3.00 9.03
N ILE A 195 9.24 -2.62 8.96
CA ILE A 195 8.35 -3.07 7.88
C ILE A 195 8.88 -2.65 6.51
N LYS A 196 9.36 -1.42 6.38
CA LYS A 196 9.99 -0.92 5.14
C LYS A 196 11.26 -1.69 4.77
N HIS A 197 12.01 -2.15 5.75
CA HIS A 197 13.17 -3.01 5.52
C HIS A 197 12.73 -4.42 5.12
N LEU A 198 11.78 -5.00 5.85
CA LEU A 198 11.22 -6.33 5.59
C LEU A 198 10.64 -6.46 4.19
N SER A 199 9.92 -5.45 3.71
CA SER A 199 9.34 -5.44 2.37
C SER A 199 10.38 -5.51 1.24
N SER A 200 11.63 -5.13 1.49
CA SER A 200 12.73 -5.27 0.51
C SER A 200 13.35 -6.66 0.43
N MET A 201 13.03 -7.52 1.39
CA MET A 201 13.56 -8.89 1.45
C MET A 201 12.50 -9.94 1.07
N VAL A 202 11.23 -9.55 1.01
CA VAL A 202 10.11 -10.43 0.73
C VAL A 202 9.68 -10.28 -0.73
N LYS A 203 9.56 -11.40 -1.44
CA LYS A 203 9.18 -11.44 -2.87
C LYS A 203 7.67 -11.43 -3.14
N LYS A 204 6.86 -11.23 -2.10
CA LYS A 204 5.39 -11.15 -2.21
C LYS A 204 4.95 -9.70 -2.31
N ASP A 205 3.80 -9.49 -2.94
CA ASP A 205 3.15 -8.18 -2.93
C ASP A 205 2.78 -7.79 -1.50
N MET A 206 3.22 -6.61 -1.10
CA MET A 206 2.98 -5.98 0.20
C MET A 206 1.89 -4.92 0.03
N LEU A 207 0.66 -5.29 0.36
CA LEU A 207 -0.52 -4.44 0.28
C LEU A 207 -0.63 -3.60 1.55
N ILE A 208 -0.39 -2.29 1.47
CA ILE A 208 -0.55 -1.36 2.58
C ILE A 208 -1.99 -0.86 2.60
N LEU A 209 -2.72 -1.15 3.67
CA LEU A 209 -4.02 -0.55 3.95
C LEU A 209 -3.81 0.73 4.77
N PRO A 210 -4.14 1.92 4.22
CA PRO A 210 -4.03 3.16 4.98
C PRO A 210 -4.92 3.13 6.24
N PRO A 211 -4.52 3.77 7.35
CA PRO A 211 -5.30 3.76 8.59
C PRO A 211 -6.74 4.30 8.43
N TYR A 212 -6.96 5.27 7.55
CA TYR A 212 -8.30 5.82 7.29
C TYR A 212 -9.20 4.86 6.48
N MET A 213 -8.63 3.82 5.88
CA MET A 213 -9.35 2.82 5.08
C MET A 213 -9.66 1.53 5.86
N THR A 214 -9.35 1.45 7.15
CA THR A 214 -9.60 0.23 7.93
C THR A 214 -11.05 -0.23 7.92
N ASN A 215 -12.01 0.68 7.73
CA ASN A 215 -13.44 0.35 7.59
C ASN A 215 -13.71 -0.56 6.37
N TYR A 216 -12.88 -0.51 5.32
CA TYR A 216 -13.00 -1.38 4.16
C TYR A 216 -12.73 -2.85 4.47
N LEU A 217 -12.05 -3.18 5.57
CA LEU A 217 -11.93 -4.56 6.04
C LEU A 217 -13.30 -5.19 6.31
N THR A 218 -14.33 -4.38 6.58
CA THR A 218 -15.72 -4.81 6.79
C THR A 218 -16.59 -4.68 5.55
N SER A 219 -16.08 -4.07 4.48
CA SER A 219 -16.80 -3.89 3.22
C SER A 219 -16.85 -5.21 2.44
N PRO A 220 -17.96 -5.53 1.76
CA PRO A 220 -18.02 -6.64 0.81
C PRO A 220 -16.97 -6.56 -0.32
N GLU A 221 -16.49 -5.35 -0.64
CA GLU A 221 -15.50 -5.10 -1.69
C GLU A 221 -14.11 -5.66 -1.38
N ILE A 222 -13.79 -5.92 -0.10
CA ILE A 222 -12.47 -6.43 0.27
C ILE A 222 -12.22 -7.85 -0.21
N ILE A 223 -13.27 -8.67 -0.33
CA ILE A 223 -13.13 -10.08 -0.70
C ILE A 223 -12.77 -10.24 -2.18
N PRO A 224 -13.50 -9.64 -3.15
CA PRO A 224 -13.07 -9.63 -4.54
C PRO A 224 -11.65 -9.07 -4.70
N PHE A 225 -11.36 -7.96 -4.04
CA PHE A 225 -10.04 -7.33 -4.06
C PHE A 225 -8.92 -8.29 -3.62
N LEU A 226 -9.07 -8.96 -2.48
CA LEU A 226 -8.07 -9.91 -1.98
C LEU A 226 -8.03 -11.22 -2.80
N LEU A 227 -9.11 -11.58 -3.51
CA LEU A 227 -9.12 -12.68 -4.46
C LEU A 227 -8.36 -12.38 -5.76
N ASP A 228 -8.25 -11.10 -6.12
CA ASP A 228 -7.41 -10.65 -7.23
C ASP A 228 -5.95 -10.52 -6.81
N ASN A 229 -5.69 -10.25 -5.52
CA ASN A 229 -4.35 -10.09 -4.93
C ASN A 229 -3.95 -11.26 -4.03
N LYS A 230 -4.06 -12.50 -4.53
CA LYS A 230 -3.74 -13.72 -3.76
C LYS A 230 -2.26 -13.88 -3.47
N ASP A 231 -1.93 -14.66 -2.45
CA ASP A 231 -0.56 -14.98 -2.02
C ASP A 231 0.28 -13.72 -1.75
N SER A 232 -0.36 -12.73 -1.11
CA SER A 232 0.20 -11.43 -0.77
C SER A 232 0.22 -11.19 0.74
N VAL A 233 0.86 -10.09 1.15
CA VAL A 233 0.98 -9.65 2.54
C VAL A 233 0.18 -8.38 2.74
N LEU A 234 -0.87 -8.42 3.56
CA LEU A 234 -1.65 -7.26 3.95
C LEU A 234 -1.02 -6.60 5.18
N ILE A 235 -0.49 -5.38 5.02
CA ILE A 235 0.02 -4.55 6.10
C ILE A 235 -1.09 -3.63 6.59
N ILE A 236 -1.35 -3.64 7.89
CA ILE A 236 -2.26 -2.70 8.55
C ILE A 236 -1.49 -2.01 9.67
N GLU A 237 -1.14 -0.75 9.45
CA GLU A 237 -0.48 0.07 10.47
C GLU A 237 -1.50 0.69 11.44
N ASP A 238 -1.07 0.91 12.68
CA ASP A 238 -1.89 1.50 13.75
C ASP A 238 -3.26 0.79 13.92
N ALA A 239 -3.19 -0.54 13.98
CA ALA A 239 -4.33 -1.45 14.01
C ALA A 239 -5.01 -1.55 15.38
N GLU A 240 -4.71 -0.67 16.35
CA GLU A 240 -5.27 -0.70 17.71
C GLU A 240 -6.80 -0.85 17.69
N ARG A 241 -7.47 -0.01 16.92
CA ARG A 241 -8.94 0.05 16.88
C ARG A 241 -9.57 -1.23 16.33
N ILE A 242 -8.91 -1.87 15.36
CA ILE A 242 -9.45 -3.04 14.65
C ILE A 242 -9.05 -4.37 15.27
N LEU A 243 -8.06 -4.40 16.17
CA LEU A 243 -7.63 -5.62 16.88
C LEU A 243 -8.15 -5.70 18.32
N GLN A 244 -8.61 -4.59 18.88
CA GLN A 244 -9.14 -4.52 20.22
C GLN A 244 -10.44 -5.32 20.40
N SER A 245 -10.61 -5.88 21.60
CA SER A 245 -11.85 -6.53 22.00
C SER A 245 -13.01 -5.53 22.09
N ARG A 246 -14.25 -6.04 22.02
CA ARG A 246 -15.48 -5.25 22.17
C ARG A 246 -15.51 -4.42 23.46
N GLU A 247 -14.99 -4.99 24.55
CA GLU A 247 -14.97 -4.36 25.88
C GLU A 247 -13.99 -3.17 25.94
N ALA A 248 -12.98 -3.16 25.07
CA ALA A 248 -12.00 -2.09 24.94
C ALA A 248 -12.39 -1.03 23.89
N GLY A 249 -13.59 -1.11 23.30
CA GLY A 249 -14.06 -0.17 22.27
C GLY A 249 -13.63 -0.52 20.84
N GLY A 250 -13.18 -1.76 20.60
CA GLY A 250 -12.74 -2.21 19.27
C GLY A 250 -13.87 -2.53 18.29
N ASP A 251 -13.53 -2.55 17.00
CA ASP A 251 -14.44 -2.92 15.92
C ASP A 251 -14.50 -4.45 15.72
N THR A 252 -15.53 -5.08 16.27
CA THR A 252 -15.73 -6.53 16.24
C THR A 252 -15.87 -7.12 14.83
N ASN A 253 -16.36 -6.32 13.88
CA ASN A 253 -16.53 -6.78 12.51
C ASN A 253 -15.18 -6.86 11.81
N SER A 254 -14.32 -5.85 12.02
CA SER A 254 -12.94 -5.85 11.53
C SER A 254 -12.12 -7.01 12.09
N VAL A 255 -12.21 -7.27 13.41
CA VAL A 255 -11.55 -8.45 14.03
C VAL A 255 -12.02 -9.75 13.35
N SER A 256 -13.34 -9.92 13.19
CA SER A 256 -13.91 -11.14 12.61
C SER A 256 -13.43 -11.37 11.17
N ASN A 257 -13.31 -10.30 10.38
CA ASN A 257 -12.81 -10.41 9.02
C ASN A 257 -11.30 -10.72 8.98
N ILE A 258 -10.47 -10.11 9.82
CA ILE A 258 -9.06 -10.50 9.97
C ILE A 258 -8.96 -11.99 10.35
N LEU A 259 -9.83 -12.49 11.23
CA LEU A 259 -9.88 -13.91 11.59
C LEU A 259 -10.26 -14.80 10.40
N ASN A 260 -11.20 -14.38 9.56
CA ASN A 260 -11.60 -15.11 8.36
C ASN A 260 -10.55 -15.06 7.24
N LEU A 261 -9.71 -14.02 7.21
CA LEU A 261 -8.58 -13.90 6.27
C LEU A 261 -7.37 -14.74 6.70
N THR A 262 -7.23 -14.98 8.00
CA THR A 262 -6.08 -15.69 8.58
C THR A 262 -6.37 -17.17 8.86
N ASP A 263 -7.65 -17.58 8.80
CA ASP A 263 -8.09 -18.96 9.07
C ASP A 263 -9.39 -19.31 8.31
N GLY A 264 -9.61 -20.59 8.07
CA GLY A 264 -10.79 -21.10 7.36
C GLY A 264 -10.73 -21.01 5.84
N LEU A 265 -11.89 -21.23 5.21
CA LEU A 265 -12.03 -21.44 3.76
C LEU A 265 -11.60 -20.21 2.95
N LEU A 266 -11.96 -19.01 3.40
CA LEU A 266 -11.56 -17.77 2.74
C LEU A 266 -10.04 -17.61 2.72
N ALA A 267 -9.39 -17.88 3.86
CA ALA A 267 -7.94 -17.87 3.97
C ALA A 267 -7.27 -18.94 3.06
N ASP A 268 -7.89 -20.11 2.89
CA ASP A 268 -7.42 -21.16 1.94
C ASP A 268 -7.60 -20.76 0.47
N CYS A 269 -8.55 -19.88 0.15
CA CYS A 269 -8.73 -19.39 -1.22
C CYS A 269 -7.74 -18.28 -1.58
N MET A 270 -7.42 -17.41 -0.62
CA MET A 270 -6.67 -16.18 -0.87
C MET A 270 -5.19 -16.28 -0.49
N HIS A 271 -4.85 -17.05 0.54
CA HIS A 271 -3.49 -17.17 1.08
C HIS A 271 -2.87 -15.81 1.47
N ILE A 272 -3.62 -15.02 2.26
CA ILE A 272 -3.17 -13.70 2.73
C ILE A 272 -2.44 -13.87 4.06
N GLN A 273 -1.26 -13.27 4.17
CA GLN A 273 -0.57 -13.06 5.44
C GLN A 273 -0.83 -11.63 5.92
N VAL A 274 -1.23 -11.46 7.17
CA VAL A 274 -1.56 -10.14 7.72
C VAL A 274 -0.46 -9.71 8.68
N ILE A 275 0.18 -8.58 8.42
CA ILE A 275 1.07 -7.90 9.38
C ILE A 275 0.28 -6.74 9.97
N ALA A 276 0.05 -6.77 11.28
CA ALA A 276 -0.62 -5.67 11.97
C ALA A 276 0.29 -5.05 13.02
N THR A 277 0.44 -3.72 12.98
CA THR A 277 1.19 -2.97 13.99
C THR A 277 0.28 -2.26 14.97
N PHE A 278 0.72 -2.10 16.23
CA PHE A 278 0.01 -1.30 17.22
C PHE A 278 0.94 -0.89 18.38
N ASN A 279 0.59 0.18 19.08
CA ASN A 279 1.33 0.74 20.22
C ASN A 279 0.75 0.29 21.58
N ALA A 280 -0.47 -0.24 21.59
CA ALA A 280 -1.20 -0.58 22.80
C ALA A 280 -0.71 -1.88 23.49
N SER A 281 -1.10 -2.05 24.75
CA SER A 281 -0.87 -3.28 25.50
C SER A 281 -1.66 -4.44 24.88
N LYS A 282 -0.97 -5.58 24.67
CA LYS A 282 -1.53 -6.83 24.15
C LYS A 282 -2.77 -7.32 24.91
N HIS A 283 -2.96 -6.92 26.17
CA HIS A 283 -4.13 -7.29 26.98
C HIS A 283 -5.46 -6.77 26.44
N LEU A 284 -5.45 -5.74 25.59
CA LEU A 284 -6.65 -5.15 25.00
C LEU A 284 -7.12 -5.87 23.73
N LEU A 285 -6.28 -6.77 23.18
CA LEU A 285 -6.58 -7.50 21.95
C LEU A 285 -7.65 -8.58 22.16
N ASP A 286 -8.39 -8.86 21.10
CA ASP A 286 -9.27 -10.02 21.09
C ASP A 286 -8.48 -11.33 21.21
N LYS A 287 -8.80 -12.15 22.22
CA LYS A 287 -8.12 -13.42 22.49
C LYS A 287 -8.24 -14.44 21.34
N ALA A 288 -9.22 -14.30 20.46
CA ALA A 288 -9.38 -15.16 19.30
C ALA A 288 -8.23 -15.01 18.28
N LEU A 289 -7.58 -13.84 18.24
CA LEU A 289 -6.39 -13.57 17.42
C LEU A 289 -5.17 -14.34 17.92
N LEU A 290 -5.09 -14.63 19.22
CA LEU A 290 -3.95 -15.29 19.87
C LEU A 290 -3.98 -16.82 19.79
N ARG A 291 -4.95 -17.40 19.08
CA ARG A 291 -5.08 -18.85 18.95
C ARG A 291 -3.95 -19.44 18.09
N LYS A 292 -3.37 -20.55 18.57
CA LYS A 292 -2.38 -21.32 17.83
C LYS A 292 -3.00 -21.78 16.49
N GLY A 293 -2.24 -21.61 15.40
CA GLY A 293 -2.68 -21.88 14.03
C GLY A 293 -3.11 -20.63 13.25
N ARG A 294 -3.44 -19.53 13.94
CA ARG A 294 -3.73 -18.22 13.32
C ARG A 294 -2.55 -17.27 13.47
N LEU A 295 -2.06 -17.16 14.70
CA LEU A 295 -0.92 -16.32 15.05
C LEU A 295 0.39 -17.02 14.68
N MET A 296 1.14 -16.44 13.77
CA MET A 296 2.44 -16.96 13.31
C MET A 296 3.60 -16.37 14.12
N VAL A 297 3.55 -15.06 14.35
CA VAL A 297 4.53 -14.28 15.10
C VAL A 297 3.81 -13.22 15.92
N ASP A 298 4.32 -13.00 17.13
CA ASP A 298 3.91 -11.93 18.02
C ASP A 298 5.17 -11.42 18.71
N TYR A 299 5.51 -10.16 18.42
CA TYR A 299 6.76 -9.56 18.87
C TYR A 299 6.56 -8.15 19.39
N ALA A 300 7.17 -7.88 20.54
CA ALA A 300 7.14 -6.60 21.23
C ALA A 300 8.47 -5.86 21.03
N PHE A 301 8.48 -4.85 20.18
CA PHE A 301 9.55 -3.87 20.07
C PHE A 301 9.65 -3.07 21.37
N GLY A 302 10.71 -3.30 22.11
CA GLY A 302 11.07 -2.52 23.29
C GLY A 302 12.02 -1.37 22.95
N LYS A 303 12.27 -0.52 23.95
CA LYS A 303 13.43 0.38 23.95
C LYS A 303 14.73 -0.42 23.80
N LEU A 304 15.73 0.17 23.16
CA LEU A 304 17.07 -0.41 23.13
C LEU A 304 17.61 -0.48 24.55
N ALA A 305 18.10 -1.66 24.95
CA ALA A 305 18.76 -1.84 26.23
C ALA A 305 19.93 -0.84 26.36
N THR A 306 20.24 -0.38 27.58
CA THR A 306 21.23 0.68 27.84
C THR A 306 22.55 0.48 27.10
N ASP A 307 23.10 -0.74 27.12
CA ASP A 307 24.36 -1.05 26.44
C ASP A 307 24.25 -0.91 24.91
N LYS A 308 23.13 -1.36 24.34
CA LYS A 308 22.82 -1.24 22.90
C LYS A 308 22.54 0.20 22.49
N ALA A 309 21.83 0.96 23.32
CA ALA A 309 21.60 2.38 23.08
C ALA A 309 22.93 3.14 23.02
N ASN A 310 23.84 2.88 23.97
CA ASN A 310 25.18 3.48 23.97
C ASN A 310 26.06 3.01 22.80
N GLU A 311 25.92 1.75 22.37
CA GLU A 311 26.59 1.24 21.15
C GLU A 311 26.13 2.02 19.90
N LEU A 312 24.82 2.20 19.74
CA LEU A 312 24.25 2.97 18.62
C LEU A 312 24.63 4.45 18.71
N LEU A 313 24.58 5.07 19.89
CA LEU A 313 25.00 6.46 20.09
C LEU A 313 26.46 6.69 19.70
N ALA A 314 27.36 5.80 20.12
CA ALA A 314 28.76 5.85 19.74
C ALA A 314 28.94 5.65 18.23
N HIS A 315 28.16 4.76 17.61
CA HIS A 315 28.17 4.55 16.16
C HIS A 315 27.74 5.81 15.39
N LEU A 316 26.77 6.57 15.92
CA LEU A 316 26.31 7.84 15.37
C LEU A 316 27.25 9.02 15.67
N GLY A 317 28.29 8.81 16.49
CA GLY A 317 29.24 9.86 16.89
C GLY A 317 28.67 10.85 17.92
N ALA A 318 27.59 10.50 18.62
CA ALA A 318 26.99 11.35 19.64
C ALA A 318 27.87 11.38 20.91
N ASP A 319 28.16 12.58 21.42
CA ASP A 319 28.83 12.78 22.73
C ASP A 319 27.79 12.73 23.86
N TYR A 320 27.06 11.63 23.93
CA TYR A 320 26.01 11.38 24.92
C TYR A 320 26.06 9.94 25.40
N HIS A 321 25.96 9.75 26.71
CA HIS A 321 25.92 8.44 27.34
C HIS A 321 24.68 8.32 28.21
N THR A 322 23.84 7.31 27.94
CA THR A 322 22.62 7.06 28.69
C THR A 322 22.82 5.98 29.75
N HIS A 323 22.10 6.09 30.86
CA HIS A 323 21.99 5.05 31.88
C HIS A 323 20.63 4.34 31.85
N GLU A 324 19.74 4.73 30.94
CA GLU A 324 18.41 4.15 30.78
C GLU A 324 18.16 3.69 29.33
N PRO A 325 17.27 2.70 29.13
CA PRO A 325 16.85 2.29 27.79
C PRO A 325 16.19 3.44 27.02
N MET A 326 16.52 3.58 25.73
CA MET A 326 16.01 4.66 24.87
C MET A 326 15.25 4.10 23.66
N THR A 327 14.28 4.85 23.14
CA THR A 327 13.69 4.51 21.84
C THR A 327 14.65 4.86 20.71
N LEU A 328 14.48 4.24 19.54
CA LEU A 328 15.26 4.62 18.36
C LEU A 328 15.00 6.08 17.98
N ALA A 329 13.75 6.54 18.08
CA ALA A 329 13.41 7.93 17.82
C ALA A 329 14.15 8.91 18.75
N ASP A 330 14.26 8.60 20.04
CA ASP A 330 15.00 9.46 20.98
C ASP A 330 16.50 9.50 20.63
N ILE A 331 17.09 8.36 20.26
CA ILE A 331 18.50 8.26 19.89
C ILE A 331 18.80 9.06 18.61
N PHE A 332 17.98 8.93 17.57
CA PHE A 332 18.20 9.64 16.30
C PHE A 332 17.90 11.13 16.37
N ASN A 333 17.07 11.58 17.33
CA ASN A 333 16.64 12.98 17.45
C ASN A 333 17.20 13.68 18.71
N LEU A 334 18.34 13.22 19.23
CA LEU A 334 18.98 13.77 20.44
C LEU A 334 19.24 15.27 20.40
N GLU A 335 19.54 15.83 19.21
CA GLU A 335 19.82 17.26 19.03
C GLU A 335 18.55 18.07 18.69
N GLU A 336 17.48 17.41 18.26
CA GLU A 336 16.19 18.06 17.98
C GLU A 336 15.39 18.19 19.27
N GLN A 337 15.77 19.16 20.12
CA GLN A 337 14.85 19.60 21.18
C GLN A 337 13.56 20.09 20.52
N THR A 338 12.51 19.28 20.62
CA THR A 338 11.18 19.70 20.20
C THR A 338 10.81 20.87 21.10
N VAL A 339 10.58 22.06 20.51
CA VAL A 339 10.04 23.20 21.26
C VAL A 339 8.56 22.92 21.55
N SER A 340 8.29 22.04 22.52
CA SER A 340 6.95 21.81 23.05
C SER A 340 6.69 22.84 24.14
N GLY A 341 6.10 23.98 23.76
CA GLY A 341 5.56 24.94 24.71
C GLY A 341 4.22 24.46 25.23
N GLU A 342 4.19 23.79 26.38
CA GLU A 342 2.95 23.75 27.16
C GLU A 342 2.65 25.19 27.64
N ARG A 343 1.52 25.75 27.21
CA ARG A 343 0.96 26.94 27.87
C ARG A 343 0.62 26.53 29.30
N GLN A 344 1.51 26.82 30.25
CA GLN A 344 1.11 26.90 31.65
C GLN A 344 -0.04 27.90 31.73
N GLY A 345 -1.18 27.44 32.28
CA GLY A 345 -2.41 28.21 32.35
C GLY A 345 -2.14 29.60 32.87
N THR A 346 -2.41 30.61 32.04
CA THR A 346 -2.33 32.00 32.42
C THR A 346 -3.26 32.23 33.60
N ALA A 347 -2.64 32.44 34.76
CA ALA A 347 -3.28 33.09 35.90
C ALA A 347 -3.92 34.39 35.42
N LYS A 348 -5.13 34.67 35.92
CA LYS A 348 -5.86 35.92 35.71
C LYS A 348 -4.98 37.13 36.04
N VAL A 349 -4.70 37.97 35.04
CA VAL A 349 -4.45 39.41 35.15
C VAL A 349 -4.90 39.94 33.77
N GLY A 350 -5.91 40.78 33.59
CA GLY A 350 -6.19 42.03 34.27
C GLY A 350 -5.96 43.16 33.25
N PHE A 351 -7.05 43.55 32.58
CA PHE A 351 -7.23 44.54 31.48
C PHE A 351 -6.85 44.12 30.07
#